data_AF-A0A8D8LUP3-F1
#
_entry.id   AF-A0A8D8LUP3-F1
#
_cell.length_a   1.000
_cell.length_b   1.000
_cell.length_c   1.000
_cell.angle_alpha   90.00
_cell.angle_beta   90.00
_cell.angle_gamma   90.00
#
_symmetry.space_group_name_H-M   'P 1'
#
loop_
_entity.id
_entity.type
_entity.pdbx_description
1 polymer ?
#
loop_
_entity_poly.entity_id
_entity_poly.type
_entity_poly.pdbx_seq_one_letter_code
_entity_poly.pdbx_strand_id
1 'polypeptide(L)'
;MTNVTVFFQLCFGLLILACVVLLCYLRSTSYYVSNGSQTWHPITRINFINIWLRKLTLVANIDSFFYFLALFPVYLAIGPWTLGYVIDNDIAVFFSWGTVFLDGRFLPGALTYTYGFFYLMLYHGPMILVLSHELDRRLHPKIVRSKKATGLRWVYISLFVLPLFILQASTVHSMALSYGVISGLGPFVLWPLLVCVWLFFVASKTIPENRIRRAGAMWLNPKFKRRASASYFEDQKLDLTREA
;
A
#
# COMPACT_ATOMS: atom_id res chain seq x y z
N MET A 1 28.05 -13.18 -10.44
CA MET A 1 26.60 -13.17 -10.15
C MET A 1 26.23 -12.40 -8.87
N THR A 2 27.20 -11.91 -8.09
CA THR A 2 27.00 -11.14 -6.84
C THR A 2 26.32 -9.77 -7.02
N ASN A 3 26.52 -9.10 -8.17
CA ASN A 3 26.00 -7.75 -8.39
C ASN A 3 24.46 -7.68 -8.43
N VAL A 4 23.79 -8.68 -9.01
CA VAL A 4 22.33 -8.67 -9.16
C VAL A 4 21.64 -8.90 -7.82
N THR A 5 22.17 -9.81 -6.99
CA THR A 5 21.65 -10.08 -5.66
C THR A 5 21.76 -8.86 -4.74
N VAL A 6 22.92 -8.21 -4.72
CA VAL A 6 23.15 -6.99 -3.93
C VAL A 6 22.21 -5.87 -4.39
N PHE A 7 22.02 -5.72 -5.70
CA PHE A 7 21.08 -4.74 -6.25
C PHE A 7 19.66 -4.97 -5.72
N PHE A 8 19.11 -6.18 -5.83
CA PHE A 8 17.76 -6.47 -5.34
C PHE A 8 17.63 -6.35 -3.82
N GLN A 9 18.67 -6.72 -3.08
CA GLN A 9 18.72 -6.54 -1.63
C GLN A 9 18.64 -5.04 -1.24
N LEU A 10 19.42 -4.19 -1.91
CA LEU A 10 19.38 -2.74 -1.70
C LEU A 10 18.02 -2.16 -2.10
N CYS A 11 17.49 -2.52 -3.27
CA CYS A 11 16.18 -2.07 -3.72
C CYS A 11 15.07 -2.49 -2.75
N PHE A 12 15.08 -3.74 -2.26
CA PHE A 12 14.12 -4.24 -1.29
C PHE A 12 14.20 -3.46 0.03
N GLY A 13 15.40 -3.29 0.59
CA GLY A 13 15.61 -2.53 1.82
C GLY A 13 15.21 -1.06 1.69
N LEU A 14 15.61 -0.40 0.61
CA LEU A 14 15.24 0.99 0.33
C LEU A 14 13.74 1.16 0.15
N LEU A 15 13.06 0.18 -0.48
CA LEU A 15 11.61 0.24 -0.68
C LEU A 15 10.86 0.10 0.65
N ILE A 16 11.30 -0.80 1.55
CA ILE A 16 10.74 -0.93 2.89
C ILE A 16 10.91 0.37 3.68
N LEU A 17 12.13 0.92 3.68
CA LEU A 17 12.43 2.19 4.35
C LEU A 17 11.58 3.32 3.77
N ALA A 18 11.50 3.42 2.44
CA ALA A 18 10.70 4.44 1.77
C ALA A 18 9.21 4.33 2.14
N CYS A 19 8.63 3.11 2.16
CA CYS A 19 7.24 2.90 2.55
C CYS A 19 6.98 3.32 4.02
N VAL A 20 7.81 2.86 4.95
CA VAL A 20 7.63 3.13 6.38
C VAL A 20 7.88 4.62 6.68
N VAL A 21 8.98 5.18 6.18
CA VAL A 21 9.33 6.59 6.39
C VAL A 21 8.28 7.51 5.78
N LEU A 22 7.77 7.21 4.57
CA LEU A 22 6.72 8.01 3.94
C LEU A 22 5.45 8.02 4.79
N LEU A 23 4.99 6.86 5.28
CA LEU A 23 3.80 6.77 6.12
C LEU A 23 3.99 7.49 7.47
N CYS A 24 5.15 7.31 8.11
CA CYS A 24 5.51 7.98 9.36
C CYS A 24 5.59 9.50 9.18
N TYR A 25 6.17 9.97 8.08
CA TYR A 25 6.28 11.38 7.74
C TYR A 25 4.88 12.01 7.53
N LEU A 26 4.00 11.36 6.77
CA LEU A 26 2.63 11.84 6.54
C LEU A 26 1.80 11.87 7.83
N ARG A 27 1.98 10.89 8.70
CA ARG A 27 1.33 10.86 10.02
C ARG A 27 1.85 11.97 10.93
N SER A 28 3.16 12.19 10.94
CA SER A 28 3.80 13.24 11.76
C SER A 28 3.35 14.63 11.32
N THR A 29 3.36 14.92 10.02
CA THR A 29 2.86 16.21 9.49
C THR A 29 1.40 16.44 9.83
N SER A 30 0.57 15.39 9.79
CA SER A 30 -0.83 15.47 10.21
C SER A 30 -1.01 15.77 11.70
N TYR A 31 -0.19 15.16 12.55
CA TYR A 31 -0.17 15.42 13.98
C TYR A 31 0.19 16.88 14.28
N TYR A 32 1.28 17.39 13.70
CA TYR A 32 1.72 18.78 13.92
C TYR A 32 0.70 19.82 13.45
N VAL A 33 0.05 19.59 12.29
CA VAL A 33 -0.98 20.49 11.79
C VAL A 33 -2.24 20.45 12.63
N SER A 34 -2.62 19.28 13.16
CA SER A 34 -3.75 19.16 14.08
C SER A 34 -3.50 19.88 15.40
N ASN A 35 -2.24 20.01 15.84
CA ASN A 35 -1.86 20.66 17.08
C ASN A 35 -1.61 22.17 16.94
N GLY A 36 -2.02 22.78 15.83
CA GLY A 36 -1.99 24.24 15.63
C GLY A 36 -0.67 24.80 15.09
N SER A 37 0.32 23.95 14.79
CA SER A 37 1.56 24.40 14.15
C SER A 37 1.31 24.64 12.65
N GLN A 38 1.18 25.91 12.26
CA GLN A 38 0.93 26.34 10.87
C GLN A 38 2.17 26.31 9.97
N THR A 39 3.34 25.91 10.46
CA THR A 39 4.60 26.16 9.75
C THR A 39 4.97 25.13 8.68
N TRP A 40 4.43 23.91 8.74
CA TRP A 40 4.84 22.83 7.83
C TRP A 40 3.65 22.16 7.14
N HIS A 41 3.55 22.36 5.82
CA HIS A 41 2.47 21.84 4.99
C HIS A 41 3.04 21.12 3.76
N PRO A 42 2.67 19.85 3.50
CA PRO A 42 3.11 19.10 2.33
C PRO A 42 2.33 19.50 1.06
N ILE A 43 2.03 20.79 0.87
CA ILE A 43 1.38 21.27 -0.35
C ILE A 43 2.46 21.55 -1.37
N THR A 44 2.40 20.85 -2.49
CA THR A 44 3.23 21.12 -3.65
C THR A 44 2.45 21.97 -4.67
N ARG A 45 3.14 22.56 -5.64
CA ARG A 45 2.49 23.29 -6.74
C ARG A 45 1.73 22.35 -7.70
N ILE A 46 2.09 21.06 -7.70
CA ILE A 46 1.58 20.06 -8.64
C ILE A 46 0.30 19.44 -8.07
N ASN A 47 -0.82 19.65 -8.77
CA ASN A 47 -2.14 19.22 -8.31
C ASN A 47 -2.25 17.69 -8.16
N PHE A 48 -1.65 16.93 -9.09
CA PHE A 48 -1.60 15.46 -9.00
C PHE A 48 -0.93 15.01 -7.70
N ILE A 49 0.25 15.56 -7.36
CA ILE A 49 0.96 15.22 -6.13
C ILE A 49 0.11 15.55 -4.90
N ASN A 50 -0.59 16.69 -4.89
CA ASN A 50 -1.48 17.04 -3.79
C ASN A 50 -2.66 16.05 -3.61
N ILE A 51 -3.22 15.53 -4.71
CA ILE A 51 -4.26 14.49 -4.66
C ILE A 51 -3.70 13.21 -4.05
N TRP A 52 -2.50 12.80 -4.46
CA TRP A 52 -1.83 11.61 -3.93
C TRP A 52 -1.47 11.77 -2.46
N LEU A 53 -0.87 12.89 -2.08
CA LEU A 53 -0.53 13.22 -0.70
C LEU A 53 -1.78 13.22 0.18
N ARG A 54 -2.90 13.79 -0.29
CA ARG A 54 -4.18 13.72 0.44
C ARG A 54 -4.61 12.28 0.69
N LYS A 55 -4.67 11.47 -0.37
CA LYS A 55 -5.06 10.06 -0.30
C LYS A 55 -4.17 9.28 0.67
N LEU A 56 -2.86 9.42 0.55
CA LEU A 56 -1.89 8.73 1.42
C LEU A 56 -2.00 9.22 2.88
N THR A 57 -2.21 10.52 3.10
CA THR A 57 -2.40 11.09 4.44
C THR A 57 -3.62 10.50 5.15
N LEU A 58 -4.72 10.27 4.42
CA LEU A 58 -5.93 9.64 5.00
C LEU A 58 -5.64 8.24 5.53
N VAL A 59 -4.89 7.45 4.77
CA VAL A 59 -4.51 6.08 5.17
C VAL A 59 -3.56 6.12 6.37
N ALA A 60 -2.56 7.01 6.34
CA ALA A 60 -1.55 7.12 7.39
C ALA A 60 -2.13 7.57 8.75
N ASN A 61 -3.22 8.35 8.75
CA ASN A 61 -3.85 8.87 9.96
C ASN A 61 -4.84 7.90 10.62
N ILE A 62 -5.22 6.81 9.95
CA ILE A 62 -6.11 5.80 10.54
C ILE A 62 -5.26 4.66 11.07
N ASP A 63 -5.26 4.48 12.39
CA ASP A 63 -4.38 3.54 13.11
C ASP A 63 -4.39 2.14 12.54
N SER A 64 -5.57 1.57 12.27
CA SER A 64 -5.67 0.21 11.73
C SER A 64 -4.92 0.10 10.40
N PHE A 65 -5.10 1.02 9.45
CA PHE A 65 -4.36 0.94 8.19
C PHE A 65 -2.88 1.22 8.40
N PHE A 66 -2.53 2.23 9.21
CA PHE A 66 -1.13 2.58 9.45
C PHE A 66 -0.31 1.40 10.00
N TYR A 67 -0.80 0.71 11.03
CA TYR A 67 -0.09 -0.43 11.59
C TYR A 67 0.06 -1.56 10.60
N PHE A 68 -1.01 -1.94 9.89
CA PHE A 68 -0.91 -3.00 8.88
C PHE A 68 0.04 -2.62 7.74
N LEU A 69 -0.04 -1.40 7.22
CA LEU A 69 0.77 -0.96 6.10
C LEU A 69 2.25 -0.72 6.48
N ALA A 70 2.54 -0.31 7.70
CA ALA A 70 3.92 -0.08 8.15
C ALA A 70 4.57 -1.36 8.69
N LEU A 71 3.83 -2.19 9.45
CA LEU A 71 4.37 -3.42 10.03
C LEU A 71 4.56 -4.51 8.98
N PHE A 72 3.75 -4.55 7.92
CA PHE A 72 3.86 -5.60 6.91
C PHE A 72 5.21 -5.58 6.15
N PRO A 73 5.71 -4.44 5.63
CA PRO A 73 7.06 -4.33 5.08
C PRO A 73 8.18 -4.68 6.07
N VAL A 74 8.01 -4.33 7.35
CA VAL A 74 8.97 -4.66 8.41
C VAL A 74 8.97 -6.17 8.68
N TYR A 75 7.79 -6.79 8.76
CA TYR A 75 7.63 -8.24 8.87
C TYR A 75 8.30 -8.95 7.68
N LEU A 76 8.12 -8.41 6.48
CA LEU A 76 8.78 -8.90 5.28
C LEU A 76 10.31 -8.86 5.40
N ALA A 77 10.90 -7.86 6.05
CA ALA A 77 12.34 -7.81 6.28
C ALA A 77 12.81 -8.87 7.29
N ILE A 78 12.03 -9.16 8.34
CA ILE A 78 12.45 -10.05 9.43
C ILE A 78 12.18 -11.53 9.10
N GLY A 79 11.01 -11.83 8.51
CA GLY A 79 10.48 -13.19 8.35
C GLY A 79 9.94 -13.79 9.66
N PRO A 80 9.52 -15.07 9.67
CA PRO A 80 9.54 -16.07 8.60
C PRO A 80 8.40 -15.88 7.59
N TRP A 81 8.67 -16.07 6.30
CA TRP A 81 7.66 -15.88 5.27
C TRP A 81 6.72 -17.08 5.18
N THR A 82 7.31 -18.26 5.08
CA THR A 82 6.56 -19.52 4.98
C THR A 82 7.43 -20.72 5.34
N LEU A 83 6.79 -21.86 5.54
CA LEU A 83 7.40 -23.17 5.76
C LEU A 83 7.04 -24.06 4.57
N GLY A 84 8.02 -24.71 3.95
CA GLY A 84 7.75 -25.55 2.79
C GLY A 84 8.71 -26.70 2.65
N TYR A 85 8.28 -27.71 1.91
CA TYR A 85 9.13 -28.83 1.53
C TYR A 85 10.09 -28.39 0.43
N VAL A 86 11.35 -28.75 0.59
CA VAL A 86 12.41 -28.60 -0.41
C VAL A 86 12.79 -30.01 -0.89
N ILE A 87 13.71 -30.10 -1.85
CA ILE A 87 14.22 -31.35 -2.43
C ILE A 87 14.48 -32.38 -1.31
N ASP A 88 14.02 -33.61 -1.54
CA ASP A 88 14.10 -34.76 -0.61
C ASP A 88 13.23 -34.71 0.65
N ASN A 89 12.08 -34.00 0.60
CA ASN A 89 11.09 -33.94 1.69
C ASN A 89 11.57 -33.22 2.96
N ASP A 90 12.73 -32.58 2.90
CA ASP A 90 13.24 -31.72 3.97
C ASP A 90 12.39 -30.46 4.07
N ILE A 91 11.95 -30.14 5.28
CA ILE A 91 11.20 -28.91 5.53
C ILE A 91 12.19 -27.75 5.75
N ALA A 92 11.91 -26.63 5.10
CA ALA A 92 12.69 -25.41 5.23
C ALA A 92 11.81 -24.19 5.54
N VAL A 93 12.42 -23.23 6.23
CA VAL A 93 11.82 -21.94 6.58
C VAL A 93 12.38 -20.87 5.67
N PHE A 94 11.51 -20.16 4.97
CA PHE A 94 11.90 -19.09 4.05
C PHE A 94 11.95 -17.76 4.78
N PHE A 95 13.09 -17.07 4.72
CA PHE A 95 13.27 -15.70 5.19
C PHE A 95 13.64 -14.77 4.04
N SER A 96 13.60 -13.46 4.29
CA SER A 96 14.05 -12.46 3.33
C SER A 96 15.54 -12.61 2.98
N TRP A 97 16.35 -12.97 3.97
CA TRP A 97 17.81 -13.10 3.88
C TRP A 97 18.28 -14.50 3.46
N GLY A 98 17.38 -15.47 3.36
CA GLY A 98 17.70 -16.82 2.89
C GLY A 98 16.76 -17.88 3.42
N THR A 99 17.02 -19.11 3.02
CA THR A 99 16.24 -20.27 3.43
C THR A 99 17.04 -21.08 4.44
N VAL A 100 16.44 -21.34 5.59
CA VAL A 100 17.04 -22.16 6.66
C VAL A 100 16.35 -23.51 6.66
N PHE A 101 17.12 -24.58 6.45
CA PHE A 101 16.62 -25.95 6.56
C PHE A 101 16.56 -26.36 8.03
N LEU A 102 15.65 -27.26 8.38
CA LEU A 102 15.55 -27.78 9.76
C LEU A 102 16.83 -28.50 10.23
N ASP A 103 17.64 -29.00 9.31
CA ASP A 103 18.95 -29.61 9.61
C ASP A 103 20.08 -28.57 9.83
N GLY A 104 19.75 -27.27 9.88
CA GLY A 104 20.73 -26.19 10.09
C GLY A 104 21.50 -25.77 8.84
N ARG A 105 21.23 -26.38 7.67
CA ARG A 105 21.78 -25.93 6.38
C ARG A 105 21.18 -24.56 6.01
N PHE A 106 21.99 -23.68 5.44
CA PHE A 106 21.58 -22.33 5.06
C PHE A 106 21.82 -22.09 3.57
N LEU A 107 20.78 -21.62 2.87
CA LEU A 107 20.85 -21.24 1.47
C LEU A 107 20.65 -19.73 1.32
N PRO A 108 21.63 -18.99 0.77
CA PRO A 108 21.58 -17.54 0.67
C PRO A 108 20.43 -17.04 -0.21
N GLY A 109 19.74 -16.00 0.26
CA GLY A 109 18.44 -15.53 -0.24
C GLY A 109 18.43 -14.63 -1.47
N ALA A 110 19.20 -14.93 -2.52
CA ALA A 110 19.18 -14.09 -3.72
C ALA A 110 17.78 -13.98 -4.36
N LEU A 111 17.07 -15.10 -4.42
CA LEU A 111 15.72 -15.18 -5.01
C LEU A 111 14.64 -14.59 -4.08
N THR A 112 14.83 -14.68 -2.77
CA THR A 112 13.86 -14.17 -1.79
C THR A 112 13.81 -12.65 -1.82
N TYR A 113 14.94 -11.95 -1.94
CA TYR A 113 14.95 -10.49 -2.09
C TYR A 113 14.22 -10.01 -3.34
N THR A 114 14.45 -10.66 -4.48
CA THR A 114 13.76 -10.36 -5.74
C THR A 114 12.25 -10.54 -5.58
N TYR A 115 11.84 -11.65 -4.96
CA TYR A 115 10.43 -11.93 -4.70
C TYR A 115 9.78 -10.87 -3.79
N GLY A 116 10.43 -10.53 -2.67
CA GLY A 116 9.95 -9.51 -1.75
C GLY A 116 9.85 -8.13 -2.39
N PHE A 117 10.80 -7.78 -3.27
CA PHE A 117 10.78 -6.53 -4.03
C PHE A 117 9.57 -6.43 -4.96
N PHE A 118 9.36 -7.46 -5.80
CA PHE A 118 8.19 -7.49 -6.69
C PHE A 118 6.89 -7.54 -5.89
N TYR A 119 6.87 -8.23 -4.76
CA TYR A 119 5.71 -8.28 -3.88
C TYR A 119 5.36 -6.88 -3.34
N LEU A 120 6.34 -6.14 -2.84
CA LEU A 120 6.13 -4.77 -2.34
C LEU A 120 5.66 -3.83 -3.47
N MET A 121 6.23 -3.95 -4.66
CA MET A 121 5.86 -3.08 -5.78
C MET A 121 4.51 -3.41 -6.41
N LEU A 122 4.22 -4.69 -6.66
CA LEU A 122 3.06 -5.13 -7.44
C LEU A 122 1.83 -5.40 -6.58
N TYR A 123 2.04 -5.76 -5.31
CA TYR A 123 0.93 -6.04 -4.39
C TYR A 123 0.77 -4.91 -3.37
N HIS A 124 1.81 -4.66 -2.57
CA HIS A 124 1.70 -3.73 -1.45
C HIS A 124 1.43 -2.29 -1.91
N GLY A 125 2.20 -1.77 -2.88
CA GLY A 125 2.00 -0.44 -3.44
C GLY A 125 0.57 -0.19 -3.95
N PRO A 126 0.08 -0.97 -4.92
CA PRO A 126 -1.29 -0.86 -5.42
C PRO A 126 -2.35 -1.03 -4.34
N MET A 127 -2.12 -1.89 -3.34
CA MET A 127 -3.02 -2.05 -2.21
C MET A 127 -3.17 -0.74 -1.40
N ILE A 128 -2.07 -0.04 -1.11
CA ILE A 128 -2.11 1.28 -0.45
C ILE A 128 -2.95 2.26 -1.28
N LEU A 129 -2.74 2.27 -2.60
CA LEU A 129 -3.49 3.13 -3.51
C LEU A 129 -4.97 2.80 -3.50
N VAL A 130 -5.31 1.51 -3.46
CA VAL A 130 -6.69 1.08 -3.47
C VAL A 130 -7.42 1.55 -2.22
N LEU A 131 -6.83 1.28 -1.05
CA LEU A 131 -7.38 1.69 0.24
C LEU A 131 -7.49 3.21 0.36
N SER A 132 -6.46 3.93 -0.09
CA SER A 132 -6.44 5.40 -0.07
C SER A 132 -7.53 6.02 -0.94
N HIS A 133 -7.81 5.41 -2.10
CA HIS A 133 -8.84 5.88 -3.01
C HIS A 133 -10.24 5.63 -2.45
N GLU A 134 -10.47 4.46 -1.85
CA GLU A 134 -11.74 4.13 -1.20
C GLU A 134 -12.06 5.09 -0.04
N LEU A 135 -11.07 5.44 0.78
CA LEU A 135 -11.22 6.41 1.87
C LEU A 135 -11.49 7.83 1.37
N ASP A 136 -10.75 8.29 0.36
CA ASP A 136 -10.95 9.61 -0.25
C ASP A 136 -12.35 9.74 -0.88
N ARG A 137 -12.84 8.67 -1.50
CA ARG A 137 -14.20 8.60 -2.05
C ARG A 137 -15.26 8.79 -0.96
N ARG A 138 -15.08 8.15 0.20
CA ARG A 138 -15.98 8.30 1.35
C ARG A 138 -15.88 9.67 2.01
N LEU A 139 -14.72 10.34 1.94
CA LEU A 139 -14.55 11.70 2.43
C LEU A 139 -15.31 12.73 1.58
N HIS A 140 -15.38 12.53 0.26
CA HIS A 140 -16.01 13.43 -0.71
C HIS A 140 -17.22 12.82 -1.44
N PRO A 141 -18.32 12.45 -0.75
CA PRO A 141 -19.45 11.75 -1.36
C PRO A 141 -20.21 12.60 -2.39
N LYS A 142 -20.14 13.93 -2.30
CA LYS A 142 -20.84 14.87 -3.20
C LYS A 142 -20.32 14.85 -4.64
N ILE A 143 -19.06 14.47 -4.87
CA ILE A 143 -18.46 14.36 -6.22
C ILE A 143 -18.96 13.10 -6.96
N VAL A 144 -19.48 12.11 -6.21
CA VAL A 144 -19.63 10.71 -6.67
C VAL A 144 -21.11 10.29 -6.75
N ARG A 145 -22.06 11.22 -6.60
CA ARG A 145 -23.51 10.88 -6.56
C ARG A 145 -24.18 10.69 -7.93
N SER A 146 -23.42 10.71 -9.02
CA SER A 146 -23.94 10.46 -10.38
C SER A 146 -24.05 8.96 -10.67
N LYS A 147 -25.05 8.53 -11.45
CA LYS A 147 -25.16 7.13 -11.96
C LYS A 147 -23.87 6.68 -12.67
N LYS A 148 -23.13 7.60 -13.30
CA LYS A 148 -21.80 7.35 -13.90
C LYS A 148 -20.75 6.90 -12.87
N ALA A 149 -20.87 7.34 -11.63
CA ALA A 149 -19.93 7.03 -10.57
C ALA A 149 -20.08 5.60 -10.03
N THR A 150 -21.28 5.01 -10.13
CA THR A 150 -21.49 3.59 -9.83
C THR A 150 -20.81 2.71 -10.88
N GLY A 151 -20.89 3.07 -12.16
CA GLY A 151 -20.15 2.40 -13.23
C GLY A 151 -18.64 2.52 -13.06
N LEU A 152 -18.14 3.73 -12.76
CA LEU A 152 -16.73 3.98 -12.51
C LEU A 152 -16.20 3.18 -11.31
N ARG A 153 -17.03 2.96 -10.28
CA ARG A 153 -16.69 2.06 -9.15
C ARG A 153 -16.46 0.63 -9.62
N TRP A 154 -17.33 0.09 -10.45
CA TRP A 154 -17.18 -1.28 -10.96
C TRP A 154 -15.94 -1.40 -11.85
N VAL A 155 -15.71 -0.42 -12.73
CA VAL A 155 -14.49 -0.34 -13.53
C VAL A 155 -13.24 -0.33 -12.64
N TYR A 156 -13.25 0.48 -11.58
CA TYR A 156 -12.15 0.54 -10.62
C TYR A 156 -11.92 -0.77 -9.86
N ILE A 157 -12.99 -1.41 -9.37
CA ILE A 157 -12.89 -2.73 -8.71
C ILE A 157 -12.30 -3.75 -9.69
N SER A 158 -12.79 -3.80 -10.92
CA SER A 158 -12.31 -4.74 -11.95
C SER A 158 -10.88 -4.46 -12.40
N LEU A 159 -10.45 -3.19 -12.46
CA LEU A 159 -9.12 -2.82 -12.94
C LEU A 159 -8.03 -2.91 -11.86
N PHE A 160 -8.36 -2.68 -10.60
CA PHE A 160 -7.34 -2.58 -9.54
C PHE A 160 -7.50 -3.62 -8.44
N VAL A 161 -8.73 -3.90 -7.98
CA VAL A 161 -8.93 -4.84 -6.86
C VAL A 161 -8.85 -6.29 -7.34
N LEU A 162 -9.53 -6.60 -8.45
CA LEU A 162 -9.58 -7.95 -8.99
C LEU A 162 -8.18 -8.48 -9.40
N PRO A 163 -7.33 -7.72 -10.11
CA PRO A 163 -6.00 -8.20 -10.46
C PRO A 163 -5.11 -8.42 -9.23
N LEU A 164 -5.24 -7.60 -8.18
CA LEU A 164 -4.51 -7.81 -6.93
C LEU A 164 -4.91 -9.12 -6.24
N PHE A 165 -6.20 -9.43 -6.25
CA PHE A 165 -6.70 -10.70 -5.73
C PHE A 165 -6.17 -11.89 -6.54
N ILE A 166 -6.19 -11.78 -7.88
CA ILE A 166 -5.67 -12.81 -8.79
C ILE A 166 -4.16 -13.01 -8.60
N LEU A 167 -3.38 -11.94 -8.52
CA LEU A 167 -1.92 -12.00 -8.30
C LEU A 167 -1.57 -12.64 -6.95
N GLN A 168 -2.35 -12.37 -5.92
CA GLN A 168 -2.14 -13.00 -4.61
C GLN A 168 -2.58 -14.46 -4.61
N ALA A 169 -3.69 -14.80 -5.27
CA ALA A 169 -4.14 -16.19 -5.41
C ALA A 169 -3.15 -17.01 -6.25
N SER A 170 -2.59 -16.45 -7.32
CA SER A 170 -1.57 -17.12 -8.13
C SER A 170 -0.28 -17.33 -7.34
N THR A 171 0.11 -16.36 -6.52
CA THR A 171 1.23 -16.49 -5.56
C THR A 171 1.02 -17.67 -4.61
N VAL A 172 -0.16 -17.77 -3.98
CA VAL A 172 -0.51 -18.87 -3.08
C VAL A 172 -0.45 -20.21 -3.81
N HIS A 173 -1.01 -20.26 -5.01
CA HIS A 173 -1.05 -21.46 -5.83
C HIS A 173 0.35 -21.93 -6.25
N SER A 174 1.17 -21.02 -6.76
CA SER A 174 2.55 -21.32 -7.20
C SER A 174 3.43 -21.79 -6.04
N MET A 175 3.29 -21.18 -4.85
CA MET A 175 4.00 -21.63 -3.66
C MET A 175 3.54 -23.03 -3.25
N ALA A 176 2.23 -23.26 -3.17
CA ALA A 176 1.69 -24.57 -2.82
C ALA A 176 2.14 -25.69 -3.78
N LEU A 177 2.25 -25.41 -5.08
CA LEU A 177 2.75 -26.36 -6.07
C LEU A 177 4.26 -26.61 -5.94
N SER A 178 5.05 -25.57 -5.67
CA SER A 178 6.52 -25.67 -5.67
C SER A 178 7.08 -26.23 -4.37
N TYR A 179 6.48 -25.88 -3.24
CA TYR A 179 7.01 -26.17 -1.90
C TYR A 179 5.99 -26.87 -0.98
N GLY A 180 4.92 -27.41 -1.57
CA GLY A 180 3.84 -28.12 -0.87
C GLY A 180 2.82 -27.20 -0.21
N VAL A 181 1.68 -27.77 0.20
CA VAL A 181 0.50 -27.03 0.70
C VAL A 181 0.81 -26.18 1.93
N ILE A 182 1.71 -26.63 2.80
CA ILE A 182 2.13 -25.91 4.01
C ILE A 182 2.72 -24.53 3.64
N SER A 183 3.42 -24.46 2.51
CA SER A 183 4.02 -23.20 2.04
C SER A 183 3.00 -22.18 1.56
N GLY A 184 1.85 -22.66 1.06
CA GLY A 184 0.72 -21.82 0.67
C GLY A 184 -0.03 -21.24 1.88
N LEU A 185 0.02 -21.90 3.04
CA LEU A 185 -0.60 -21.44 4.28
C LEU A 185 0.28 -20.46 5.08
N GLY A 186 1.47 -20.14 4.55
CA GLY A 186 2.41 -19.25 5.20
C GLY A 186 1.83 -17.86 5.50
N PRO A 187 2.28 -17.21 6.59
CA PRO A 187 1.88 -15.84 6.94
C PRO A 187 2.09 -14.82 5.81
N PHE A 188 3.12 -14.99 4.98
CA PHE A 188 3.39 -14.09 3.87
C PHE A 188 2.53 -14.38 2.64
N VAL A 189 1.96 -15.58 2.55
CA VAL A 189 1.32 -16.08 1.32
C VAL A 189 -0.20 -15.97 1.43
N LEU A 190 -0.81 -16.52 2.48
CA LEU A 190 -2.25 -16.48 2.64
C LEU A 190 -2.74 -15.22 3.38
N TRP A 191 -2.04 -14.77 4.42
CA TRP A 191 -2.56 -13.68 5.26
C TRP A 191 -2.75 -12.36 4.52
N PRO A 192 -1.91 -11.94 3.56
CA PRO A 192 -2.14 -10.69 2.86
C PRO A 192 -3.45 -10.70 2.09
N LEU A 193 -3.87 -11.86 1.55
CA LEU A 193 -5.18 -12.03 0.92
C LEU A 193 -6.31 -11.72 1.91
N LEU A 194 -6.26 -12.32 3.10
CA LEU A 194 -7.25 -12.12 4.16
C LEU A 194 -7.25 -10.68 4.67
N VAL A 195 -6.07 -10.12 4.92
CA VAL A 195 -5.88 -8.74 5.37
C VAL A 195 -6.38 -7.76 4.32
N CYS A 196 -6.15 -8.00 3.03
CA CYS A 196 -6.63 -7.14 1.96
C CYS A 196 -8.15 -7.13 1.88
N VAL A 197 -8.80 -8.30 1.91
CA VAL A 197 -10.27 -8.41 1.95
C VAL A 197 -10.83 -7.72 3.20
N TRP A 198 -10.22 -7.96 4.36
CA TRP A 198 -10.64 -7.35 5.62
C TRP A 198 -10.47 -5.82 5.61
N LEU A 199 -9.31 -5.31 5.20
CA LEU A 199 -9.04 -3.87 5.11
C LEU A 199 -9.95 -3.18 4.09
N PHE A 200 -10.24 -3.82 2.95
CA PHE A 200 -11.19 -3.29 1.98
C PHE A 200 -12.61 -3.22 2.57
N PHE A 201 -13.04 -4.25 3.28
CA PHE A 201 -14.34 -4.26 3.96
C PHE A 201 -14.42 -3.17 5.05
N VAL A 202 -13.36 -3.04 5.85
CA VAL A 202 -13.24 -2.02 6.91
C VAL A 202 -13.27 -0.61 6.32
N ALA A 203 -12.53 -0.38 5.22
CA ALA A 203 -12.52 0.89 4.50
C ALA A 203 -13.90 1.25 3.95
N SER A 204 -14.60 0.27 3.35
CA SER A 204 -15.90 0.51 2.72
C SER A 204 -17.06 0.64 3.70
N LYS A 205 -17.13 -0.16 4.77
CA LYS A 205 -18.36 -0.26 5.59
C LYS A 205 -18.15 0.03 7.08
N THR A 206 -17.04 -0.39 7.68
CA THR A 206 -16.92 -0.42 9.14
C THR A 206 -16.50 0.92 9.74
N ILE A 207 -15.67 1.70 9.05
CA ILE A 207 -15.18 2.97 9.62
C ILE A 207 -16.28 4.05 9.56
N PRO A 208 -16.62 4.71 10.68
CA PRO A 208 -17.59 5.79 10.70
C PRO A 208 -17.01 7.05 10.04
N GLU A 209 -17.86 7.81 9.34
CA GLU A 209 -17.45 8.98 8.55
C GLU A 209 -16.77 10.07 9.39
N ASN A 210 -17.09 10.16 10.69
CA ASN A 210 -16.47 11.10 11.60
C ASN A 210 -14.96 10.83 11.81
N ARG A 211 -14.50 9.57 11.75
CA ARG A 211 -13.08 9.21 11.85
C ARG A 211 -12.35 9.54 10.55
N ILE A 212 -12.97 9.26 9.40
CA ILE A 212 -12.43 9.61 8.08
C ILE A 212 -12.30 11.14 7.96
N ARG A 213 -13.32 11.90 8.39
CA ARG A 213 -13.31 13.36 8.40
C ARG A 213 -12.24 13.94 9.32
N ARG A 214 -12.00 13.33 10.49
CA ARG A 214 -10.91 13.73 11.39
C ARG A 214 -9.54 13.46 10.76
N ALA A 215 -9.34 12.28 10.19
CA ALA A 215 -8.12 11.93 9.47
C ALA A 215 -7.85 12.85 8.27
N GLY A 216 -8.91 13.34 7.62
CA GLY A 216 -8.85 14.30 6.51
C GLY A 216 -9.03 15.77 6.90
N ALA A 217 -9.07 16.11 8.19
CA ALA A 217 -9.46 17.45 8.64
C ALA A 217 -8.53 18.56 8.10
N MET A 218 -7.24 18.25 7.98
CA MET A 218 -6.24 19.11 7.34
C MET A 218 -6.67 19.56 5.95
N TRP A 219 -7.16 18.61 5.14
CA TRP A 219 -7.51 18.82 3.73
C TRP A 219 -8.91 19.42 3.55
N LEU A 220 -9.78 19.29 4.56
CA LEU A 220 -11.12 19.91 4.57
C LEU A 220 -11.10 21.38 5.00
N ASN A 221 -10.00 21.87 5.60
CA ASN A 221 -9.90 23.24 6.09
C ASN A 221 -9.99 24.25 4.92
N PRO A 222 -10.88 25.26 4.97
CA PRO A 222 -11.05 26.24 3.88
C PRO A 222 -9.78 27.06 3.58
N LYS A 223 -8.86 27.23 4.55
CA LYS A 223 -7.53 27.81 4.29
C LYS A 223 -6.71 26.96 3.31
N PHE A 224 -6.86 25.65 3.39
CA PHE A 224 -6.20 24.67 2.54
C PHE A 224 -6.86 24.57 1.16
N LYS A 225 -8.20 24.59 1.14
CA LYS A 225 -9.00 24.57 -0.10
C LYS A 225 -8.64 25.73 -1.02
N ARG A 226 -8.44 26.95 -0.50
CA ARG A 226 -8.09 28.13 -1.33
C ARG A 226 -6.76 27.98 -2.09
N ARG A 227 -5.74 27.34 -1.50
CA ARG A 227 -4.43 27.16 -2.13
C ARG A 227 -4.43 26.01 -3.16
N ALA A 228 -5.21 24.95 -2.93
CA ALA A 228 -5.40 23.84 -3.88
C ALA A 228 -6.43 24.14 -5.00
N SER A 229 -7.43 25.00 -4.73
CA SER A 229 -8.40 25.43 -5.73
C SER A 229 -7.84 26.49 -6.68
N ALA A 230 -6.90 27.34 -6.23
CA ALA A 230 -6.20 28.28 -7.10
C ALA A 230 -5.43 27.56 -8.23
N SER A 231 -4.73 26.46 -7.91
CA SER A 231 -4.09 25.61 -8.93
C SER A 231 -5.10 24.85 -9.79
N TYR A 232 -6.25 24.44 -9.23
CA TYR A 232 -7.29 23.71 -9.97
C TYR A 232 -7.97 24.59 -11.04
N PHE A 233 -8.20 25.87 -10.74
CA PHE A 233 -8.74 26.83 -11.72
C PHE A 233 -7.71 27.31 -12.73
N GLU A 234 -6.41 27.34 -12.38
CA GLU A 234 -5.33 27.59 -13.34
C GLU A 234 -5.20 26.46 -14.37
N ASP A 235 -5.18 25.20 -13.92
CA ASP A 235 -5.07 24.03 -14.81
C ASP A 235 -6.30 23.90 -15.73
N GLN A 236 -7.50 24.16 -15.22
CA GLN A 236 -8.72 24.13 -16.04
C GLN A 236 -8.75 25.26 -17.09
N LYS A 237 -8.09 26.40 -16.80
CA LYS A 237 -7.89 27.47 -17.79
C LYS A 237 -6.86 27.08 -18.84
N LEU A 238 -5.79 26.41 -18.44
CA LEU A 238 -4.70 25.96 -19.31
C LEU A 238 -5.15 24.88 -20.29
N ASP A 239 -5.96 23.92 -19.85
CA ASP A 239 -6.55 22.89 -20.72
C ASP A 239 -7.54 23.51 -21.73
N LEU A 240 -8.34 24.49 -21.31
CA LEU A 240 -9.25 25.22 -22.21
C LEU A 240 -8.53 26.10 -23.25
N THR A 241 -7.31 26.58 -22.96
CA THR A 241 -6.49 27.32 -23.92
C THR A 241 -5.61 26.45 -24.81
N ARG A 242 -5.51 25.14 -24.55
CA ARG A 242 -4.83 24.18 -25.44
C ARG A 242 -5.77 23.50 -26.43
N GLU A 243 -7.07 23.54 -26.16
CA GLU A 243 -8.13 23.04 -27.04
C GLU A 243 -8.79 24.13 -27.91
N ALA A 244 -8.31 25.38 -27.83
CA ALA A 244 -8.72 26.52 -28.68
C ALA A 244 -7.56 26.97 -29.57
#